data_AF-A0A964R1Z7-F1
#
_entry.id   AF-A0A964R1Z7-F1
#
_cell.length_a   1.000
_cell.length_b   1.000
_cell.length_c   1.000
_cell.angle_alpha   90.00
_cell.angle_beta   90.00
_cell.angle_gamma   90.00
#
_symmetry.space_group_name_H-M   'P 1'
#
loop_
_entity.id
_entity.type
_entity.pdbx_description
1 polymer ?
#
loop_
_entity_poly.entity_id
_entity_poly.type
_entity_poly.pdbx_seq_one_letter_code
_entity_poly.pdbx_strand_id
1 'polypeptide(L)'
;MKKTLILMIILIIAVILLIAGFFVYQNYYNIKPQTQNTAQTSEQNEGTQCKQYTNFSYVINYLKSHNAGVPVLLPPSLPKSYTTPWAGKLYINYLAGDVGGYSVAMSLGYDANYDCTAGDANAMGVFMAYTDAVGMPVYFKDGEKISLVNGIQGYYSETGRGSNANINWMYKGVYYQTVDLHMTKAEAIAMINSAIDAQSQCQAAITPEIKNLTYDDARVKIIAAGWKSVQTYSSVNDFPSMTGNITVFWNKGYKELQDCAGTGLGQCLFLFQDSCGNYLHVSTGGIEEGGYHATVQASSVNQSKEGF
;
A
#
# COMPACT_ATOMS: atom_id res chain seq x y z
N MET A 1 6.27 5.34 66.65
CA MET A 1 5.19 5.66 65.70
C MET A 1 5.68 6.00 64.29
N LYS A 2 6.58 6.99 64.07
CA LYS A 2 7.00 7.36 62.70
C LYS A 2 7.62 6.23 61.85
N LYS A 3 8.46 5.37 62.45
CA LYS A 3 9.07 4.24 61.72
C LYS A 3 8.06 3.20 61.25
N THR A 4 7.04 2.92 62.07
CA THR A 4 5.98 1.96 61.76
C THR A 4 5.10 2.45 60.61
N LEU A 5 4.78 3.75 60.58
CA LEU A 5 4.00 4.37 59.51
C LEU A 5 4.74 4.32 58.16
N ILE A 6 6.05 4.62 58.14
CA ILE A 6 6.87 4.57 56.94
C ILE A 6 6.94 3.14 56.37
N LEU A 7 7.12 2.13 57.24
CA LEU A 7 7.14 0.73 56.81
C LEU A 7 5.79 0.32 56.17
N MET A 8 4.68 0.79 56.73
CA MET A 8 3.34 0.47 56.23
C MET A 8 3.09 1.10 54.84
N ILE A 9 3.55 2.33 54.62
CA ILE A 9 3.43 3.01 53.32
C ILE A 9 4.25 2.29 52.24
N ILE A 10 5.49 1.89 52.55
CA ILE A 10 6.34 1.14 51.61
C ILE A 10 5.68 -0.18 51.22
N LEU A 11 5.07 -0.88 52.17
CA LEU A 11 4.41 -2.16 51.92
C LEU A 11 3.17 -2.00 51.03
N ILE A 12 2.38 -0.93 51.24
CA ILE A 12 1.23 -0.60 50.39
C ILE A 12 1.67 -0.29 48.96
N ILE A 13 2.74 0.50 48.78
CA ILE A 13 3.28 0.83 47.45
C ILE A 13 3.76 -0.44 46.73
N ALA A 14 4.48 -1.32 47.42
CA ALA A 14 4.95 -2.58 46.85
C ALA A 14 3.79 -3.48 46.38
N VAL A 15 2.70 -3.56 47.15
CA VAL A 15 1.50 -4.33 46.77
C VAL A 15 0.82 -3.70 45.55
N ILE A 16 0.68 -2.38 45.49
CA ILE A 16 0.09 -1.70 44.33
C ILE A 16 0.91 -1.97 43.05
N LEU A 17 2.24 -1.91 43.15
CA LEU A 17 3.12 -2.20 42.00
C LEU A 17 3.02 -3.66 41.54
N LEU A 18 2.92 -4.61 42.46
CA LEU A 18 2.71 -6.02 42.12
C LEU A 18 1.36 -6.26 41.44
N ILE A 19 0.29 -5.62 41.91
CA ILE A 19 -1.04 -5.70 41.29
C ILE A 19 -1.01 -5.09 39.89
N ALA A 20 -0.42 -3.90 39.72
CA ALA A 20 -0.29 -3.26 38.41
C ALA A 20 0.52 -4.13 37.42
N GLY A 21 1.64 -4.70 37.88
CA GLY A 21 2.44 -5.64 37.09
C GLY A 21 1.66 -6.88 36.67
N PHE A 22 0.82 -7.43 37.56
CA PHE A 22 -0.04 -8.58 37.25
C PHE A 22 -1.09 -8.25 36.20
N PHE A 23 -1.72 -7.06 36.23
CA PHE A 23 -2.67 -6.63 35.19
C PHE A 23 -2.00 -6.43 33.83
N VAL A 24 -0.80 -5.84 33.79
CA VAL A 24 -0.02 -5.71 32.55
C VAL A 24 0.38 -7.09 32.00
N TYR A 25 0.81 -8.00 32.89
CA TYR A 25 1.17 -9.36 32.51
C TYR A 25 -0.03 -10.15 31.97
N GLN A 26 -1.20 -10.06 32.63
CA GLN A 26 -2.44 -10.71 32.15
C GLN A 26 -2.92 -10.11 30.82
N ASN A 27 -2.81 -8.80 30.61
CA ASN A 27 -3.15 -8.19 29.32
C ASN A 27 -2.17 -8.61 28.21
N TYR A 28 -0.88 -8.72 28.51
CA TYR A 28 0.12 -9.17 27.54
C TYR A 28 -0.11 -10.63 27.09
N TYR A 29 -0.49 -11.52 28.03
CA TYR A 29 -0.72 -12.95 27.73
C TYR A 29 -2.15 -13.30 27.30
N ASN A 30 -3.16 -12.47 27.61
CA ASN A 30 -4.52 -12.65 27.08
C ASN A 30 -4.69 -12.12 25.66
N ILE A 31 -3.67 -11.48 25.07
CA ILE A 31 -3.50 -11.47 23.62
C ILE A 31 -3.07 -12.89 23.22
N LYS A 32 -4.01 -13.83 23.28
CA LYS A 32 -3.88 -15.03 22.44
C LYS A 32 -3.75 -14.51 21.02
N PRO A 33 -2.81 -15.00 20.18
CA PRO A 33 -3.03 -14.88 18.76
C PRO A 33 -4.45 -15.40 18.56
N GLN A 34 -5.37 -14.55 18.09
CA GLN A 34 -6.59 -15.07 17.53
C GLN A 34 -6.08 -16.06 16.49
N THR A 35 -6.23 -17.36 16.78
CA THR A 35 -6.36 -18.34 15.72
C THR A 35 -7.36 -17.69 14.79
N GLN A 36 -6.85 -17.27 13.63
CA GLN A 36 -7.66 -16.84 12.53
C GLN A 36 -8.55 -18.04 12.22
N ASN A 37 -9.67 -18.13 12.93
CA ASN A 37 -10.88 -18.62 12.33
C ASN A 37 -11.15 -17.57 11.28
N THR A 38 -10.57 -17.80 10.10
CA THR A 38 -11.02 -17.22 8.86
C THR A 38 -12.51 -17.47 8.88
N ALA A 39 -13.27 -16.43 9.22
CA ALA A 39 -14.66 -16.41 8.88
C ALA A 39 -14.64 -16.52 7.36
N GLN A 40 -14.84 -17.74 6.86
CA GLN A 40 -15.54 -17.94 5.60
C GLN A 40 -16.95 -17.42 5.83
N THR A 41 -17.09 -16.10 5.98
CA THR A 41 -18.28 -15.42 5.52
C THR A 41 -18.22 -15.60 4.02
N SER A 42 -18.92 -16.64 3.56
CA SER A 42 -19.38 -16.77 2.19
C SER A 42 -20.36 -15.63 1.92
N GLU A 43 -19.85 -14.40 1.88
CA GLU A 43 -20.33 -13.49 0.86
C GLU A 43 -19.88 -14.12 -0.45
N GLN A 44 -20.86 -14.70 -1.16
CA GLN A 44 -20.74 -14.93 -2.58
C GLN A 44 -20.49 -13.57 -3.22
N ASN A 45 -19.21 -13.16 -3.25
CA ASN A 45 -18.75 -12.05 -4.05
C ASN A 45 -19.25 -12.31 -5.46
N GLU A 46 -20.04 -11.37 -5.96
CA GLU A 46 -20.43 -11.29 -7.37
C GLU A 46 -19.20 -11.64 -8.22
N GLY A 47 -19.35 -12.71 -9.02
CA GLY A 47 -18.26 -13.61 -9.39
C GLY A 47 -16.89 -12.97 -9.60
N THR A 48 -15.88 -13.52 -8.92
CA THR A 48 -14.45 -13.29 -9.15
C THR A 48 -14.10 -13.64 -10.59
N GLN A 49 -14.38 -12.73 -11.53
CA GLN A 49 -14.00 -12.89 -12.92
C GLN A 49 -12.49 -12.70 -13.01
N CYS A 50 -11.77 -13.81 -13.12
CA CYS A 50 -10.35 -13.81 -13.45
C CYS A 50 -10.13 -13.00 -14.73
N LYS A 51 -9.39 -11.91 -14.62
CA LYS A 51 -8.95 -11.14 -15.79
C LYS A 51 -7.57 -11.63 -16.20
N GLN A 52 -7.45 -12.06 -17.45
CA GLN A 52 -6.18 -12.51 -18.02
C GLN A 52 -5.37 -11.30 -18.47
N TYR A 53 -4.08 -11.29 -18.14
CA TYR A 53 -3.14 -10.27 -18.60
C TYR A 53 -1.94 -10.94 -19.28
N THR A 54 -1.45 -10.34 -20.36
CA THR A 54 -0.28 -10.86 -21.11
C THR A 54 1.03 -10.21 -20.69
N ASN A 55 0.97 -9.16 -19.86
CA ASN A 55 2.13 -8.49 -19.29
C ASN A 55 1.76 -7.85 -17.93
N PHE A 56 2.79 -7.50 -17.15
CA PHE A 56 2.62 -6.78 -15.89
C PHE A 56 2.10 -5.36 -16.07
N SER A 57 2.29 -4.72 -17.22
CA SER A 57 1.88 -3.33 -17.44
C SER A 57 0.37 -3.12 -17.24
N TYR A 58 -0.46 -4.07 -17.68
CA TYR A 58 -1.91 -4.01 -17.43
C TYR A 58 -2.24 -4.21 -15.95
N VAL A 59 -1.60 -5.17 -15.28
CA VAL A 59 -1.74 -5.41 -13.83
C VAL A 59 -1.38 -4.15 -13.05
N ILE A 60 -0.23 -3.54 -13.38
CA ILE A 60 0.26 -2.30 -12.78
C ILE A 60 -0.77 -1.17 -12.94
N ASN A 61 -1.29 -0.96 -14.15
CA ASN A 61 -2.27 0.09 -14.41
C ASN A 61 -3.58 -0.16 -13.64
N TYR A 62 -4.01 -1.41 -13.54
CA TYR A 62 -5.18 -1.79 -12.75
C TYR A 62 -4.97 -1.51 -11.26
N LEU A 63 -3.83 -1.90 -10.68
CA LEU A 63 -3.51 -1.63 -9.29
C LEU A 63 -3.43 -0.13 -9.00
N LYS A 64 -2.81 0.63 -9.91
CA LYS A 64 -2.73 2.10 -9.84
C LYS A 64 -4.11 2.75 -9.88
N SER A 65 -5.03 2.23 -10.69
CA SER A 65 -6.39 2.82 -10.82
C SER A 65 -7.31 2.50 -9.65
N HIS A 66 -6.98 1.52 -8.81
CA HIS A 66 -7.81 1.10 -7.65
C HIS A 66 -7.26 1.61 -6.32
N ASN A 67 -6.51 2.72 -6.35
CA ASN A 67 -6.16 3.55 -5.19
C ASN A 67 -5.45 2.81 -4.03
N ALA A 68 -4.62 1.82 -4.36
CA ALA A 68 -3.64 1.32 -3.41
C ALA A 68 -2.61 2.44 -3.16
N GLY A 69 -2.72 3.18 -2.06
CA GLY A 69 -1.67 4.09 -1.58
C GLY A 69 -0.34 3.38 -1.30
N VAL A 70 -0.31 2.05 -1.41
CA VAL A 70 0.84 1.19 -1.23
C VAL A 70 1.61 1.05 -2.57
N PRO A 71 2.90 1.42 -2.63
CA PRO A 71 3.71 1.18 -3.82
C PRO A 71 3.83 -0.33 -4.07
N VAL A 72 3.43 -0.77 -5.26
CA VAL A 72 3.55 -2.17 -5.67
C VAL A 72 4.88 -2.34 -6.40
N LEU A 73 5.75 -3.21 -5.87
CA LEU A 73 6.97 -3.64 -6.54
C LEU A 73 6.66 -4.82 -7.46
N LEU A 74 6.81 -4.63 -8.77
CA LEU A 74 6.70 -5.72 -9.74
C LEU A 74 7.95 -5.80 -10.61
N PRO A 75 8.43 -7.02 -10.92
CA PRO A 75 9.54 -7.19 -11.82
C PRO A 75 9.14 -6.77 -13.25
N PRO A 76 10.07 -6.21 -14.04
CA PRO A 76 9.80 -5.85 -15.44
C PRO A 76 9.54 -7.07 -16.33
N SER A 77 10.06 -8.24 -15.92
CA SER A 77 9.89 -9.51 -16.63
C SER A 77 9.88 -10.68 -15.66
N LEU A 78 9.26 -11.77 -16.09
CA LEU A 78 9.21 -13.02 -15.34
C LEU A 78 10.52 -13.81 -15.47
N PRO A 79 10.89 -14.62 -14.47
CA PRO A 79 11.98 -15.58 -14.61
C PRO A 79 11.73 -16.57 -15.76
N LYS A 80 12.80 -17.02 -16.43
CA LYS A 80 12.72 -17.96 -17.57
C LYS A 80 12.12 -19.32 -17.20
N SER A 81 12.21 -19.76 -15.95
CA SER A 81 11.53 -20.96 -15.47
C SER A 81 10.02 -20.91 -15.65
N TYR A 82 9.43 -19.71 -15.73
CA TYR A 82 8.02 -19.49 -16.00
C TYR A 82 7.69 -19.33 -17.49
N THR A 83 8.63 -19.54 -18.41
CA THR A 83 8.34 -19.51 -19.86
C THR A 83 8.08 -20.90 -20.44
N THR A 84 7.60 -21.85 -19.64
CA THR A 84 7.22 -23.17 -20.16
C THR A 84 6.00 -23.03 -21.09
N PRO A 85 5.79 -23.94 -22.07
CA PRO A 85 4.67 -23.86 -23.01
C PRO A 85 3.28 -23.82 -22.37
N TRP A 86 3.18 -24.23 -21.10
CA TRP A 86 1.95 -24.28 -20.31
C TRP A 86 1.76 -23.05 -19.39
N ALA A 87 2.79 -22.20 -19.25
CA ALA A 87 2.70 -20.93 -18.55
C ALA A 87 1.94 -19.91 -19.42
N GLY A 88 0.68 -20.24 -19.71
CA GLY A 88 -0.25 -19.34 -20.36
C GLY A 88 -0.60 -18.21 -19.40
N LYS A 89 -0.52 -16.98 -19.90
CA LYS A 89 -1.10 -15.71 -19.40
C LYS A 89 -1.03 -15.48 -17.88
N LEU A 90 -0.51 -14.32 -17.47
CA LEU A 90 -0.51 -13.94 -16.06
C LEU A 90 -1.96 -13.66 -15.61
N TYR A 91 -2.38 -14.27 -14.50
CA TYR A 91 -3.68 -14.00 -13.88
C TYR A 91 -3.51 -13.28 -12.55
N ILE A 92 -4.41 -12.34 -12.28
CA ILE A 92 -4.65 -11.86 -10.91
C ILE A 92 -5.84 -12.67 -10.39
N ASN A 93 -5.56 -13.61 -9.48
CA ASN A 93 -6.60 -14.45 -8.90
C ASN A 93 -7.38 -13.73 -7.80
N TYR A 94 -6.69 -12.89 -7.05
CA TYR A 94 -7.24 -12.21 -5.90
C TYR A 94 -6.51 -10.89 -5.69
N LEU A 95 -7.30 -9.82 -5.63
CA LEU A 95 -6.85 -8.54 -5.10
C LEU A 95 -7.75 -8.25 -3.90
N ALA A 96 -7.21 -8.44 -2.69
CA ALA A 96 -7.82 -7.84 -1.52
C ALA A 96 -6.96 -6.69 -1.03
N GLY A 97 -7.59 -5.53 -0.93
CA GLY A 97 -7.27 -4.64 0.16
C GLY A 97 -8.37 -4.83 1.20
N ASP A 98 -8.04 -5.23 2.43
CA ASP A 98 -9.01 -5.10 3.51
C ASP A 98 -8.37 -4.84 4.89
N VAL A 99 -9.20 -4.22 5.74
CA VAL A 99 -9.10 -3.74 7.11
C VAL A 99 -8.20 -2.51 7.31
N GLY A 100 -8.69 -1.36 6.82
CA GLY A 100 -8.17 -0.03 7.18
C GLY A 100 -7.33 0.69 6.12
N GLY A 101 -7.15 0.12 4.91
CA GLY A 101 -6.49 0.79 3.79
C GLY A 101 -4.97 0.63 3.71
N TYR A 102 -4.38 -0.29 4.48
CA TYR A 102 -2.92 -0.40 4.64
C TYR A 102 -2.28 -1.65 4.04
N SER A 103 -3.06 -2.54 3.42
CA SER A 103 -2.54 -3.77 2.80
C SER A 103 -3.05 -3.93 1.38
N VAL A 104 -2.17 -4.46 0.53
CA VAL A 104 -2.54 -4.95 -0.80
C VAL A 104 -2.00 -6.37 -0.88
N ALA A 105 -2.90 -7.34 -0.94
CA ALA A 105 -2.56 -8.71 -1.25
C ALA A 105 -2.94 -8.99 -2.69
N MET A 106 -1.95 -9.34 -3.51
CA MET A 106 -2.14 -9.75 -4.88
C MET A 106 -1.65 -11.17 -5.08
N SER A 107 -2.55 -12.09 -5.39
CA SER A 107 -2.18 -13.43 -5.84
C SER A 107 -1.96 -13.43 -7.34
N LEU A 108 -0.72 -13.68 -7.75
CA LEU A 108 -0.36 -13.92 -9.13
C LEU A 108 -0.26 -15.43 -9.37
N GLY A 109 -0.82 -15.91 -10.48
CA GLY A 109 -0.81 -17.32 -10.82
C GLY A 109 -0.69 -17.58 -12.31
N TYR A 110 -0.29 -18.80 -12.64
CA TYR A 110 -0.46 -19.40 -13.95
C TYR A 110 -1.34 -20.64 -13.82
N ASP A 111 -2.31 -20.74 -14.69
CA ASP A 111 -3.06 -21.97 -14.88
C ASP A 111 -3.20 -22.26 -16.38
N ALA A 112 -2.75 -23.46 -16.77
CA ALA A 112 -2.94 -23.98 -18.12
C ALA A 112 -4.41 -24.35 -18.38
N ASN A 113 -5.17 -24.66 -17.33
CA ASN A 113 -6.54 -25.15 -17.38
C ASN A 113 -7.60 -24.11 -16.96
N TYR A 114 -7.19 -22.90 -16.57
CA TYR A 114 -8.09 -21.78 -16.26
C TYR A 114 -9.18 -22.13 -15.22
N ASP A 115 -8.82 -22.87 -14.18
CA ASP A 115 -9.73 -23.13 -13.07
C ASP A 115 -9.42 -22.17 -11.92
N CYS A 116 -10.16 -21.06 -11.88
CA CYS A 116 -10.09 -20.03 -10.85
C CYS A 116 -10.51 -20.51 -9.45
N THR A 117 -10.74 -21.82 -9.26
CA THR A 117 -11.07 -22.43 -7.98
C THR A 117 -9.83 -22.64 -7.10
N ALA A 118 -9.11 -21.54 -6.80
CA ALA A 118 -8.31 -21.25 -5.60
C ALA A 118 -7.45 -22.33 -4.87
N GLY A 119 -7.26 -23.54 -5.40
CA GLY A 119 -6.59 -24.64 -4.70
C GLY A 119 -5.28 -25.08 -5.33
N ASP A 120 -5.23 -25.16 -6.67
CA ASP A 120 -4.14 -25.83 -7.38
C ASP A 120 -3.46 -24.95 -8.44
N ALA A 121 -3.79 -23.65 -8.51
CA ALA A 121 -3.05 -22.74 -9.38
C ALA A 121 -1.59 -22.73 -8.93
N ASN A 122 -0.66 -23.09 -9.82
CA ASN A 122 0.77 -22.96 -9.60
C ASN A 122 1.07 -21.47 -9.40
N ALA A 123 1.03 -21.04 -8.15
CA ALA A 123 1.06 -19.63 -7.81
C ALA A 123 2.44 -19.08 -8.19
N MET A 124 2.47 -17.99 -8.93
CA MET A 124 3.65 -17.14 -8.98
C MET A 124 3.95 -16.50 -7.64
N GLY A 125 2.95 -16.52 -6.77
CA GLY A 125 3.00 -16.17 -5.38
C GLY A 125 2.11 -14.99 -5.04
N VAL A 126 1.80 -14.89 -3.75
CA VAL A 126 1.08 -13.73 -3.23
C VAL A 126 2.09 -12.64 -2.92
N PHE A 127 2.01 -11.52 -3.63
CA PHE A 127 2.73 -10.30 -3.30
C PHE A 127 1.88 -9.50 -2.33
N MET A 128 2.35 -9.41 -1.09
CA MET A 128 1.68 -8.62 -0.07
C MET A 128 2.53 -7.42 0.26
N ALA A 129 1.93 -6.23 0.23
CA ALA A 129 2.59 -4.98 0.59
C ALA A 129 1.82 -4.31 1.75
N TYR A 130 2.53 -3.94 2.81
CA TYR A 130 1.95 -3.37 4.02
C TYR A 130 2.64 -2.07 4.41
N THR A 131 1.87 -1.01 4.64
CA THR A 131 2.38 0.33 5.00
C THR A 131 2.39 0.60 6.50
N ASP A 132 1.59 -0.11 7.29
CA ASP A 132 1.57 -0.02 8.74
C ASP A 132 2.20 -1.29 9.35
N ALA A 133 3.53 -1.32 9.38
CA ALA A 133 4.29 -2.41 9.99
C ALA A 133 4.48 -2.18 11.51
N VAL A 134 3.87 -1.16 12.10
CA VAL A 134 4.02 -0.86 13.54
C VAL A 134 3.39 -2.00 14.34
N GLY A 135 4.24 -2.89 14.83
CA GLY A 135 3.82 -4.04 15.62
C GLY A 135 3.54 -5.31 14.81
N MET A 136 3.85 -5.37 13.51
CA MET A 136 3.98 -6.68 12.86
C MET A 136 5.23 -7.36 13.42
N PRO A 137 5.11 -8.45 14.20
CA PRO A 137 6.27 -9.19 14.64
C PRO A 137 6.80 -9.90 13.41
N VAL A 138 7.70 -9.22 12.67
CA VAL A 138 8.95 -9.76 12.15
C VAL A 138 8.91 -11.30 12.10
N TYR A 139 8.12 -11.86 11.17
CA TYR A 139 8.16 -13.29 10.83
C TYR A 139 9.49 -13.65 10.13
N PHE A 140 10.42 -12.71 10.11
CA PHE A 140 11.80 -12.83 9.67
C PHE A 140 12.65 -13.83 10.48
N LYS A 141 12.15 -14.43 11.57
CA LYS A 141 13.01 -15.27 12.43
C LYS A 141 13.23 -16.69 11.94
N ASP A 142 12.36 -17.23 11.09
CA ASP A 142 12.41 -18.65 10.72
C ASP A 142 13.02 -18.89 9.31
N GLY A 143 13.67 -17.87 8.74
CA GLY A 143 14.25 -17.92 7.40
C GLY A 143 15.76 -17.65 7.33
N GLU A 144 16.39 -18.12 6.26
CA GLU A 144 17.75 -17.76 5.90
C GLU A 144 17.82 -16.28 5.50
N LYS A 145 18.74 -15.54 6.11
CA LYS A 145 19.00 -14.14 5.75
C LYS A 145 19.60 -14.08 4.35
N ILE A 146 18.99 -13.28 3.47
CA ILE A 146 19.47 -13.05 2.10
C ILE A 146 19.79 -11.57 1.88
N SER A 147 20.76 -11.30 1.01
CA SER A 147 21.06 -9.95 0.55
C SER A 147 20.38 -9.70 -0.80
N LEU A 148 19.66 -8.59 -0.87
CA LEU A 148 19.04 -8.07 -2.08
C LEU A 148 19.86 -6.86 -2.58
N VAL A 149 19.54 -6.37 -3.78
CA VAL A 149 20.18 -5.18 -4.37
C VAL A 149 20.02 -3.95 -3.47
N ASN A 150 20.91 -2.96 -3.67
CA ASN A 150 20.91 -1.70 -2.91
C ASN A 150 21.05 -1.88 -1.38
N GLY A 151 21.68 -2.97 -0.93
CA GLY A 151 21.96 -3.24 0.49
C GLY A 151 20.73 -3.70 1.29
N ILE A 152 19.59 -3.91 0.64
CA ILE A 152 18.36 -4.38 1.27
C ILE A 152 18.57 -5.80 1.80
N GLN A 153 18.09 -6.04 3.02
CA GLN A 153 18.12 -7.36 3.64
C GLN A 153 16.72 -7.98 3.56
N GLY A 154 16.67 -9.25 3.20
CA GLY A 154 15.46 -10.04 3.19
C GLY A 154 15.66 -11.36 3.93
N TYR A 155 14.59 -12.14 4.02
CA TYR A 155 14.58 -13.44 4.66
C TYR A 155 13.85 -14.42 3.76
N TYR A 156 14.52 -15.53 3.47
CA TYR A 156 14.04 -16.62 2.65
C TYR A 156 13.63 -17.79 3.54
N SER A 157 12.43 -18.30 3.38
CA SER A 157 12.01 -19.55 4.02
C SER A 157 11.42 -20.51 3.01
N GLU A 158 11.73 -21.79 3.17
CA GLU A 158 11.07 -22.88 2.42
C GLU A 158 9.86 -23.33 3.22
N THR A 159 8.68 -23.32 2.60
CA THR A 159 7.46 -23.83 3.23
C THR A 159 7.08 -25.20 2.69
N GLY A 160 7.21 -26.23 3.53
CA GLY A 160 6.65 -27.56 3.29
C GLY A 160 7.50 -28.54 2.47
N ARG A 161 6.85 -29.58 1.94
CA ARG A 161 7.46 -30.59 1.05
C ARG A 161 7.27 -30.16 -0.41
N GLY A 162 8.09 -29.24 -0.88
CA GLY A 162 8.03 -28.74 -2.26
C GLY A 162 8.92 -27.51 -2.42
N SER A 163 9.23 -27.15 -3.67
CA SER A 163 10.07 -26.00 -4.02
C SER A 163 9.36 -24.65 -3.81
N ASN A 164 8.58 -24.52 -2.73
CA ASN A 164 7.82 -23.33 -2.41
C ASN A 164 8.67 -22.42 -1.53
N ALA A 165 8.98 -21.24 -2.06
CA ALA A 165 9.78 -20.25 -1.39
C ALA A 165 8.95 -19.04 -0.96
N ASN A 166 9.18 -18.58 0.27
CA ASN A 166 8.70 -17.30 0.77
C ASN A 166 9.87 -16.36 0.95
N ILE A 167 9.74 -15.13 0.45
CA ILE A 167 10.73 -14.09 0.66
C ILE A 167 10.04 -12.87 1.25
N ASN A 168 10.59 -12.39 2.37
CA ASN A 168 10.09 -11.23 3.07
C ASN A 168 11.19 -10.16 3.11
N TRP A 169 10.86 -8.91 2.81
CA TRP A 169 11.81 -7.80 2.87
C TRP A 169 11.13 -6.46 3.18
N MET A 170 11.92 -5.48 3.61
CA MET A 170 11.47 -4.09 3.78
C MET A 170 12.08 -3.24 2.66
N TYR A 171 11.26 -2.42 2.01
CA TYR A 171 11.75 -1.43 1.05
C TYR A 171 10.99 -0.12 1.18
N LYS A 172 11.73 0.98 1.44
CA LYS A 172 11.17 2.33 1.65
C LYS A 172 9.98 2.35 2.63
N GLY A 173 10.15 1.71 3.79
CA GLY A 173 9.13 1.67 4.86
C GLY A 173 7.96 0.71 4.63
N VAL A 174 7.90 0.03 3.48
CA VAL A 174 6.85 -0.95 3.15
C VAL A 174 7.38 -2.36 3.33
N TYR A 175 6.60 -3.20 4.01
CA TYR A 175 6.87 -4.64 4.13
C TYR A 175 6.35 -5.35 2.90
N TYR A 176 7.20 -6.17 2.28
CA TYR A 176 6.85 -7.00 1.14
C TYR A 176 7.04 -8.46 1.48
N GLN A 177 6.11 -9.29 1.03
CA GLN A 177 6.17 -10.73 1.15
C GLN A 177 5.80 -11.38 -0.17
N THR A 178 6.55 -12.43 -0.54
CA THR A 178 6.10 -13.44 -1.49
C THR A 178 5.67 -14.70 -0.75
N VAL A 179 4.60 -15.35 -1.23
CA VAL A 179 4.11 -16.62 -0.68
C VAL A 179 4.09 -17.68 -1.77
N ASP A 180 4.56 -18.89 -1.50
CA ASP A 180 4.49 -20.05 -2.40
C ASP A 180 5.11 -19.83 -3.80
N LEU A 181 6.29 -19.21 -3.85
CA LEU A 181 7.01 -19.07 -5.11
C LEU A 181 7.48 -20.46 -5.60
N HIS A 182 6.95 -20.92 -6.73
CA HIS A 182 7.40 -22.15 -7.41
C HIS A 182 8.65 -21.91 -8.26
N MET A 183 9.73 -21.40 -7.65
CA MET A 183 11.00 -21.16 -8.35
C MET A 183 12.20 -21.38 -7.42
N THR A 184 13.39 -21.49 -8.00
CA THR A 184 14.60 -21.58 -7.18
C THR A 184 14.81 -20.30 -6.39
N LYS A 185 15.47 -20.40 -5.23
CA LYS A 185 15.88 -19.24 -4.43
C LYS A 185 16.60 -18.17 -5.26
N ALA A 186 17.49 -18.59 -6.16
CA ALA A 186 18.25 -17.67 -7.01
C ALA A 186 17.36 -16.89 -7.98
N GLU A 187 16.35 -17.55 -8.57
CA GLU A 187 15.39 -16.91 -9.46
C GLU A 187 14.48 -15.95 -8.71
N ALA A 188 14.03 -16.33 -7.51
CA ALA A 188 13.23 -15.47 -6.65
C ALA A 188 14.00 -14.19 -6.25
N ILE A 189 15.26 -14.34 -5.85
CA ILE A 189 16.15 -13.21 -5.56
C ILE A 189 16.34 -12.33 -6.81
N ALA A 190 16.61 -12.92 -7.97
CA ALA A 190 16.79 -12.18 -9.21
C ALA A 190 15.53 -11.40 -9.61
N MET A 191 14.35 -12.01 -9.46
CA MET A 191 13.06 -11.37 -9.70
C MET A 191 12.84 -10.18 -8.77
N ILE A 192 13.03 -10.37 -7.47
CA ILE A 192 12.86 -9.29 -6.47
C ILE A 192 13.86 -8.17 -6.72
N ASN A 193 15.13 -8.51 -7.00
CA ASN A 193 16.15 -7.52 -7.33
C ASN A 193 15.77 -6.72 -8.57
N SER A 194 15.25 -7.36 -9.61
CA SER A 194 14.79 -6.65 -10.81
C SER A 194 13.62 -5.69 -10.54
N ALA A 195 12.72 -6.04 -9.61
CA ALA A 195 11.62 -5.18 -9.18
C ALA A 195 12.13 -3.98 -8.38
N ILE A 196 13.08 -4.21 -7.46
CA ILE A 196 13.72 -3.15 -6.67
C ILE A 196 14.52 -2.21 -7.59
N ASP A 197 15.29 -2.77 -8.53
CA ASP A 197 16.11 -1.99 -9.46
C ASP A 197 15.22 -1.13 -10.37
N ALA A 198 14.16 -1.70 -10.94
CA ALA A 198 13.19 -0.95 -11.75
C ALA A 198 12.59 0.23 -10.97
N GLN A 199 12.26 0.03 -9.68
CA GLN A 199 11.76 1.11 -8.84
C GLN A 199 12.85 2.11 -8.42
N SER A 200 14.10 1.67 -8.29
CA SER A 200 15.22 2.52 -7.90
C SER A 200 15.68 3.43 -9.05
N GLN A 201 15.57 2.95 -10.29
CA GLN A 201 15.85 3.71 -11.51
C GLN A 201 14.77 4.75 -11.82
N CYS A 202 13.64 4.71 -11.13
CA CYS A 202 12.61 5.71 -11.32
C CYS A 202 13.03 7.05 -10.72
N GLN A 203 13.22 8.04 -11.59
CA GLN A 203 13.51 9.41 -11.20
C GLN A 203 12.20 10.11 -10.81
N ALA A 204 12.09 10.49 -9.54
CA ALA A 204 10.92 11.21 -9.04
C ALA A 204 10.71 12.51 -9.83
N ALA A 205 9.45 12.83 -10.11
CA ALA A 205 9.13 14.10 -10.74
C ALA A 205 9.52 15.26 -9.81
N ILE A 206 10.07 16.33 -10.39
CA ILE A 206 10.41 17.54 -9.64
C ILE A 206 9.10 18.20 -9.20
N THR A 207 9.03 18.63 -7.94
CA THR A 207 7.88 19.42 -7.47
C THR A 207 8.03 20.86 -7.96
N PRO A 208 7.14 21.35 -8.84
CA PRO A 208 7.24 22.72 -9.31
C PRO A 208 6.83 23.72 -8.22
N GLU A 209 7.37 24.94 -8.26
CA GLU A 209 6.89 26.04 -7.44
C GLU A 209 5.55 26.56 -7.98
N ILE A 210 4.48 26.26 -7.23
CA ILE A 210 3.09 26.52 -7.64
C ILE A 210 2.31 27.41 -6.67
N LYS A 211 2.95 27.89 -5.59
CA LYS A 211 2.28 28.72 -4.58
C LYS A 211 1.78 30.03 -5.19
N ASN A 212 0.60 30.50 -4.74
CA ASN A 212 -0.06 31.72 -5.20
C ASN A 212 -0.47 31.73 -6.70
N LEU A 213 -0.36 30.60 -7.40
CA LEU A 213 -0.93 30.45 -8.73
C LEU A 213 -2.39 30.08 -8.64
N THR A 214 -3.17 30.45 -9.65
CA THR A 214 -4.49 29.85 -9.87
C THR A 214 -4.34 28.34 -10.00
N TYR A 215 -5.37 27.58 -9.63
CA TYR A 215 -5.31 26.13 -9.79
C TYR A 215 -5.04 25.71 -11.25
N ASP A 216 -5.63 26.42 -12.23
CA ASP A 216 -5.46 26.16 -13.65
C ASP A 216 -3.98 26.30 -14.07
N ASP A 217 -3.32 27.39 -13.65
CA ASP A 217 -1.90 27.63 -13.92
C ASP A 217 -0.99 26.65 -13.18
N ALA A 218 -1.31 26.34 -11.93
CA ALA A 218 -0.59 25.34 -11.14
C ALA A 218 -0.64 23.97 -11.82
N ARG A 219 -1.83 23.55 -12.28
CA ARG A 219 -2.05 22.28 -12.97
C ARG A 219 -1.17 22.16 -14.22
N VAL A 220 -1.09 23.22 -15.03
CA VAL A 220 -0.20 23.23 -16.22
C VAL A 220 1.24 22.98 -15.82
N LYS A 221 1.75 23.66 -14.78
CA LYS A 221 3.12 23.45 -14.29
C LYS A 221 3.34 22.04 -13.73
N ILE A 222 2.37 21.50 -12.99
CA ILE A 222 2.42 20.16 -12.42
C ILE A 222 2.54 19.11 -13.52
N ILE A 223 1.66 19.16 -14.53
CA ILE A 223 1.69 18.23 -15.66
C ILE A 223 3.00 18.37 -16.46
N ALA A 224 3.47 19.60 -16.70
CA ALA A 224 4.73 19.85 -17.39
C ALA A 224 5.97 19.29 -16.63
N ALA A 225 5.87 19.21 -15.30
CA ALA A 225 6.90 18.63 -14.44
C ALA A 225 6.87 17.08 -14.38
N GLY A 226 5.97 16.44 -15.14
CA GLY A 226 5.90 14.97 -15.26
C GLY A 226 4.92 14.29 -14.31
N TRP A 227 4.14 15.06 -13.55
CA TRP A 227 3.06 14.53 -12.72
C TRP A 227 1.81 14.24 -13.57
N LYS A 228 1.03 13.25 -13.16
CA LYS A 228 -0.23 12.85 -13.81
C LYS A 228 -1.39 13.00 -12.84
N SER A 229 -2.53 13.49 -13.32
CA SER A 229 -3.77 13.57 -12.52
C SER A 229 -4.23 12.17 -12.12
N VAL A 230 -4.56 11.98 -10.84
CA VAL A 230 -5.12 10.71 -10.34
C VAL A 230 -6.63 10.84 -10.28
N GLN A 231 -7.37 10.01 -11.02
CA GLN A 231 -8.82 10.02 -10.91
C GLN A 231 -9.27 9.46 -9.55
N THR A 232 -9.81 10.31 -8.70
CA THR A 232 -10.25 9.99 -7.33
C THR A 232 -11.70 9.52 -7.26
N TYR A 233 -12.55 9.99 -8.18
CA TYR A 233 -13.97 9.63 -8.28
C TYR A 233 -14.33 9.18 -9.69
N SER A 234 -15.19 8.17 -9.80
CA SER A 234 -15.64 7.64 -11.10
C SER A 234 -16.74 8.51 -11.70
N SER A 235 -17.58 9.09 -10.85
CA SER A 235 -18.72 9.92 -11.22
C SER A 235 -18.89 11.11 -10.26
N VAL A 236 -19.67 12.11 -10.70
CA VAL A 236 -20.02 13.27 -9.88
C VAL A 236 -20.88 12.90 -8.67
N ASN A 237 -21.62 11.79 -8.78
CA ASN A 237 -22.51 11.29 -7.73
C ASN A 237 -21.75 10.57 -6.63
N ASP A 238 -20.46 10.29 -6.84
CA ASP A 238 -19.62 9.62 -5.85
C ASP A 238 -19.11 10.61 -4.79
N PHE A 239 -19.26 11.93 -5.02
CA PHE A 239 -18.96 12.94 -4.01
C PHE A 239 -20.03 12.94 -2.92
N PRO A 240 -19.65 12.91 -1.63
CA PRO A 240 -20.60 12.96 -0.52
C PRO A 240 -21.50 14.22 -0.52
N SER A 241 -21.02 15.32 -1.13
CA SER A 241 -21.75 16.57 -1.27
C SER A 241 -21.23 17.36 -2.47
N MET A 242 -22.14 17.74 -3.39
CA MET A 242 -21.84 18.60 -4.54
C MET A 242 -22.10 20.07 -4.21
N THR A 243 -21.29 20.64 -3.31
CA THR A 243 -21.45 22.05 -2.87
C THR A 243 -20.15 22.84 -3.03
N GLY A 244 -20.28 24.16 -3.18
CA GLY A 244 -19.16 25.09 -3.31
C GLY A 244 -18.30 24.82 -4.55
N ASN A 245 -16.97 24.91 -4.38
CA ASN A 245 -16.00 24.80 -5.48
C ASN A 245 -15.94 23.40 -6.12
N ILE A 246 -16.50 22.35 -5.50
CA ILE A 246 -16.53 20.99 -6.06
C ILE A 246 -17.18 21.01 -7.45
N THR A 247 -18.37 21.62 -7.55
CA THR A 247 -19.13 21.69 -8.82
C THR A 247 -18.34 22.44 -9.89
N VAL A 248 -17.65 23.52 -9.52
CA VAL A 248 -16.87 24.34 -10.47
C VAL A 248 -15.69 23.54 -11.02
N PHE A 249 -14.88 22.95 -10.13
CA PHE A 249 -13.71 22.16 -10.53
C PHE A 249 -14.09 20.88 -11.29
N TRP A 250 -15.17 20.22 -10.89
CA TRP A 250 -15.68 19.05 -11.58
C TRP A 250 -16.15 19.38 -13.00
N ASN A 251 -16.88 20.48 -13.18
CA ASN A 251 -17.35 20.93 -14.50
C ASN A 251 -16.20 21.39 -15.41
N LYS A 252 -15.09 21.86 -14.83
CA LYS A 252 -13.83 22.10 -15.57
C LYS A 252 -13.09 20.82 -15.97
N GLY A 253 -13.53 19.65 -15.47
CA GLY A 253 -12.97 18.34 -15.82
C GLY A 253 -11.78 17.90 -14.96
N TYR A 254 -11.60 18.48 -13.78
CA TYR A 254 -10.50 18.11 -12.87
C TYR A 254 -10.81 16.79 -12.17
N LYS A 255 -10.22 15.72 -12.71
CA LYS A 255 -10.39 14.34 -12.22
C LYS A 255 -9.53 14.05 -10.99
N GLU A 256 -8.50 14.86 -10.79
CA GLU A 256 -7.64 14.86 -9.61
C GLU A 256 -8.26 15.45 -8.35
N LEU A 257 -9.49 15.95 -8.40
CA LEU A 257 -10.18 16.54 -7.24
C LEU A 257 -10.50 15.46 -6.19
N GLN A 258 -9.80 15.48 -5.05
CA GLN A 258 -9.94 14.49 -3.99
C GLN A 258 -10.99 14.87 -2.94
N ASP A 259 -11.04 16.12 -2.51
CA ASP A 259 -11.97 16.58 -1.48
C ASP A 259 -12.09 18.11 -1.48
N CYS A 260 -13.16 18.67 -0.91
CA CYS A 260 -13.23 20.09 -0.55
C CYS A 260 -13.94 20.28 0.79
N ALA A 261 -13.44 21.20 1.60
CA ALA A 261 -13.93 21.42 2.97
C ALA A 261 -15.38 21.93 3.08
N GLY A 262 -16.02 22.36 1.99
CA GLY A 262 -17.38 22.87 2.00
C GLY A 262 -17.59 24.17 2.80
N THR A 263 -16.52 24.81 3.30
CA THR A 263 -16.57 25.99 4.18
C THR A 263 -16.86 27.31 3.46
N GLY A 264 -16.96 27.29 2.13
CA GLY A 264 -17.01 28.51 1.31
C GLY A 264 -15.66 29.23 1.15
N LEU A 265 -14.59 28.76 1.80
CA LEU A 265 -13.24 29.32 1.66
C LEU A 265 -12.46 28.75 0.47
N GLY A 266 -13.11 27.90 -0.34
CA GLY A 266 -12.54 27.27 -1.53
C GLY A 266 -11.33 26.38 -1.30
N GLN A 267 -11.24 25.80 -0.10
CA GLN A 267 -10.25 24.80 0.24
C GLN A 267 -10.61 23.46 -0.39
N CYS A 268 -9.85 23.09 -1.42
CA CYS A 268 -9.97 21.80 -2.10
C CYS A 268 -8.61 21.13 -2.14
N LEU A 269 -8.62 19.81 -2.17
CA LEU A 269 -7.47 18.93 -2.22
C LEU A 269 -7.45 18.21 -3.56
N PHE A 270 -6.29 18.19 -4.21
CA PHE A 270 -6.08 17.54 -5.49
C PHE A 270 -4.90 16.57 -5.43
N LEU A 271 -5.01 15.46 -6.15
CA LEU A 271 -4.05 14.37 -6.10
C LEU A 271 -3.40 14.09 -7.45
N PHE A 272 -2.08 14.18 -7.49
CA PHE A 272 -1.26 13.83 -8.64
C PHE A 272 -0.29 12.69 -8.30
N GLN A 273 0.14 11.95 -9.32
CA GLN A 273 1.10 10.86 -9.19
C GLN A 273 2.19 10.97 -10.27
N ASP A 274 3.45 10.74 -9.91
CA ASP A 274 4.56 10.66 -10.89
C ASP A 274 4.75 9.26 -11.47
N SER A 275 5.73 9.08 -12.37
CA SER A 275 6.05 7.76 -12.94
C SER A 275 6.50 6.73 -11.89
N CYS A 276 6.96 7.20 -10.73
CA CYS A 276 7.51 6.39 -9.64
C CYS A 276 6.47 6.01 -8.60
N GLY A 277 5.23 6.49 -8.75
CA GLY A 277 4.17 6.26 -7.78
C GLY A 277 4.22 7.20 -6.57
N ASN A 278 5.06 8.23 -6.57
CA ASN A 278 4.98 9.27 -5.54
C ASN A 278 3.70 10.08 -5.73
N TYR A 279 3.08 10.51 -4.62
CA TYR A 279 1.88 11.34 -4.66
C TYR A 279 2.19 12.79 -4.30
N LEU A 280 1.62 13.72 -5.08
CA LEU A 280 1.64 15.15 -4.83
C LEU A 280 0.23 15.59 -4.48
N HIS A 281 0.05 16.05 -3.24
CA HIS A 281 -1.17 16.70 -2.78
C HIS A 281 -1.05 18.20 -3.02
N VAL A 282 -2.06 18.78 -3.64
CA VAL A 282 -2.15 20.22 -3.89
C VAL A 282 -3.40 20.72 -3.21
N SER A 283 -3.25 21.69 -2.31
CA SER A 283 -4.39 22.34 -1.67
C SER A 283 -4.60 23.74 -2.24
N THR A 284 -5.85 24.07 -2.52
CA THR A 284 -6.25 25.43 -2.88
C THR A 284 -6.83 26.17 -1.69
N GLY A 285 -6.96 27.49 -1.82
CA GLY A 285 -7.83 28.31 -0.98
C GLY A 285 -8.19 29.62 -1.68
N GLY A 286 -9.29 30.24 -1.25
CA GLY A 286 -9.92 31.37 -1.93
C GLY A 286 -11.14 30.95 -2.75
N ILE A 287 -12.09 31.86 -2.96
CA ILE A 287 -13.36 31.62 -3.66
C ILE A 287 -13.14 31.70 -5.18
N GLU A 288 -13.77 30.83 -5.98
CA GLU A 288 -13.74 30.91 -7.46
C GLU A 288 -14.86 31.80 -8.06
N GLU A 289 -15.59 32.56 -7.25
CA GLU A 289 -16.69 33.44 -7.71
C GLU A 289 -16.28 34.93 -7.67
N GLY A 290 -16.57 35.66 -8.76
CA GLY A 290 -16.42 37.11 -8.82
C GLY A 290 -15.02 37.66 -9.17
N GLY A 291 -14.13 36.85 -9.73
CA GLY A 291 -12.77 37.27 -10.15
C GLY A 291 -11.67 36.98 -9.14
N TYR A 292 -11.98 36.27 -8.05
CA TYR A 292 -11.00 35.61 -7.21
C TYR A 292 -10.71 34.22 -7.78
N HIS A 293 -9.43 33.85 -7.84
CA HIS A 293 -9.01 32.53 -8.27
C HIS A 293 -8.61 31.72 -7.03
N ALA A 294 -9.06 30.48 -6.95
CA ALA A 294 -8.54 29.55 -5.96
C ALA A 294 -7.03 29.42 -6.18
N THR A 295 -6.25 29.81 -5.18
CA THR A 295 -4.79 29.78 -5.28
C THR A 295 -4.22 28.61 -4.52
N VAL A 296 -3.14 28.03 -5.06
CA VAL A 296 -2.45 26.96 -4.34
C VAL A 296 -1.78 27.51 -3.08
N GLN A 297 -2.16 26.94 -1.94
CA GLN A 297 -1.65 27.33 -0.63
C GLN A 297 -0.46 26.47 -0.20
N ALA A 298 -0.53 25.17 -0.50
CA ALA A 298 0.53 24.22 -0.17
C ALA A 298 0.60 23.08 -1.20
N SER A 299 1.79 22.49 -1.27
CA SER A 299 2.04 21.26 -1.99
C SER A 299 2.89 20.35 -1.11
N SER A 300 2.44 19.13 -0.87
CA SER A 300 3.24 18.12 -0.18
C SER A 300 3.44 16.91 -1.09
N VAL A 301 4.69 16.50 -1.23
CA VAL A 301 4.99 15.18 -1.79
C VAL A 301 5.00 14.21 -0.63
N ASN A 302 4.00 13.34 -0.60
CA ASN A 302 4.16 12.11 0.16
C ASN A 302 5.06 11.22 -0.69
N GLN A 303 6.37 11.42 -0.53
CA GLN A 303 7.29 10.32 -0.76
C GLN A 303 6.85 9.25 0.24
N SER A 304 7.00 7.97 -0.07
CA SER A 304 6.83 6.91 0.92
C SER A 304 7.93 6.98 2.03
N LYS A 305 8.38 8.18 2.41
CA LYS A 305 9.38 8.43 3.42
C LYS A 305 8.72 8.54 4.79
N GLU A 306 9.02 7.51 5.56
CA GLU A 306 9.26 7.53 7.00
C GLU A 306 8.04 7.94 7.83
N GLY A 307 7.21 6.92 8.11
CA GLY A 307 6.37 6.91 9.30
C GLY A 307 7.24 7.11 10.54
N PHE A 308 6.82 8.04 11.38
CA PHE A 308 7.24 8.15 12.78
C PHE A 308 6.64 7.02 13.62
#